data_AF-A0AAN6BQL6-F1
#
_entry.id   AF-A0AAN6BQL6-F1
#
_cell.length_a   1.000
_cell.length_b   1.000
_cell.length_c   1.000
_cell.angle_alpha   90.00
_cell.angle_beta   90.00
_cell.angle_gamma   90.00
#
_symmetry.space_group_name_H-M   'P 1'
#
loop_
_entity.id
_entity.type
_entity.pdbx_description
1 polymer ?
#
loop_
_entity_poly.entity_id
_entity_poly.type
_entity_poly.pdbx_seq_one_letter_code
_entity_poly.pdbx_strand_id
1 'polypeptide(L)'
;MFCWSASFYPQPISNFRRRSTVGLAIDFPTINVLGFVCYTAYTSAFLYSPVIRRQYAARHPSDEESTVRFNDFAFALHAVILSTKPVLGLFWGSIAAIGTVVCIVLAKSPDGGYDPSTWAWIDVIYALSYVKLIITIVKYVPQAWVNYKRKSTEGWSISQILFDLTGGVLSLLQLVLDSSFQSDWSGITGNPVKFLLSNVTILFDLVFIVQHYILYRDSMEGKINRHPDLVTPLLSDPRGASA
;
A
#
# COMPACT_ATOMS: atom_id res chain seq x y z
N MET A 1 1.79 -14.21 -13.99
CA MET A 1 1.41 -12.83 -14.38
C MET A 1 -0.04 -12.50 -14.05
N PHE A 2 -1.03 -13.26 -14.56
CA PHE A 2 -2.45 -12.96 -14.31
C PHE A 2 -2.84 -12.84 -12.83
N CYS A 3 -2.34 -13.70 -11.93
CA CYS A 3 -2.68 -13.63 -10.50
C CYS A 3 -2.19 -12.33 -9.83
N TRP A 4 -0.97 -11.87 -10.13
CA TRP A 4 -0.48 -10.59 -9.61
C TRP A 4 -1.22 -9.40 -10.21
N SER A 5 -1.57 -9.44 -11.50
CA SER A 5 -2.42 -8.40 -12.07
C SER A 5 -3.81 -8.40 -11.42
N ALA A 6 -4.39 -9.59 -11.19
CA ALA A 6 -5.68 -9.75 -10.54
C ALA A 6 -5.67 -9.28 -9.09
N SER A 7 -4.55 -9.38 -8.36
CA SER A 7 -4.46 -8.95 -6.96
C SER A 7 -4.70 -7.45 -6.76
N PHE A 8 -4.52 -6.62 -7.80
CA PHE A 8 -4.76 -5.18 -7.72
C PHE A 8 -6.23 -4.76 -7.74
N TYR A 9 -7.15 -5.62 -8.18
CA TYR A 9 -8.58 -5.25 -8.38
C TYR A 9 -9.50 -5.45 -7.17
N PRO A 10 -9.34 -6.49 -6.33
CA PRO A 10 -10.22 -6.73 -5.20
C PRO A 10 -10.32 -5.55 -4.23
N GLN A 11 -9.21 -4.85 -4.02
CA GLN A 11 -9.15 -3.74 -3.08
C GLN A 11 -9.92 -2.49 -3.57
N PRO A 12 -9.68 -1.95 -4.79
CA PRO A 12 -10.52 -0.90 -5.37
C PRO A 12 -12.01 -1.26 -5.43
N ILE A 13 -12.34 -2.49 -5.82
CA ILE A 13 -13.73 -2.95 -5.92
C ILE A 13 -14.39 -2.97 -4.54
N SER A 14 -13.71 -3.49 -3.52
CA SER A 14 -14.20 -3.51 -2.15
C SER A 14 -14.37 -2.09 -1.59
N ASN A 15 -13.39 -1.20 -1.83
CA ASN A 15 -13.46 0.20 -1.42
C ASN A 15 -14.63 0.93 -2.11
N PHE A 16 -14.85 0.68 -3.40
CA PHE A 16 -15.97 1.25 -4.15
C PHE A 16 -17.32 0.75 -3.63
N ARG A 17 -17.44 -0.55 -3.35
CA ARG A 17 -18.65 -1.16 -2.79
C ARG A 17 -18.94 -0.70 -1.37
N ARG A 18 -17.92 -0.48 -0.54
CA ARG A 18 -18.04 -0.06 0.87
C ARG A 18 -18.06 1.47 1.06
N ARG A 19 -17.82 2.24 -0.01
CA ARG A 19 -17.59 3.70 0.02
C ARG A 19 -16.63 4.15 1.15
N SER A 20 -15.64 3.32 1.45
CA SER A 20 -14.73 3.51 2.59
C SER A 20 -13.37 2.89 2.29
N THR A 21 -12.30 3.58 2.71
CA THR A 21 -10.90 3.13 2.63
C THR A 21 -10.32 2.76 4.00
N VAL A 22 -11.17 2.70 5.04
CA VAL A 22 -10.77 2.36 6.40
C VAL A 22 -10.16 0.96 6.40
N GLY A 23 -8.90 0.83 6.86
CA GLY A 23 -8.16 -0.43 7.10
C GLY A 23 -6.93 -0.67 6.23
N LEU A 24 -6.68 0.21 5.26
CA LEU A 24 -5.54 0.11 4.34
C LEU A 24 -4.28 0.75 4.94
N ALA A 25 -3.68 0.15 5.98
CA ALA A 25 -2.69 0.82 6.83
C ALA A 25 -1.37 1.20 6.12
N ILE A 26 -1.09 0.63 4.94
CA ILE A 26 0.14 0.89 4.16
C ILE A 26 -0.03 1.97 3.07
N ASP A 27 -1.18 2.08 2.39
CA ASP A 27 -1.42 3.27 1.52
C ASP A 27 -1.93 4.45 2.35
N PHE A 28 -2.23 4.21 3.63
CA PHE A 28 -2.66 5.20 4.60
C PHE A 28 -1.71 6.40 4.69
N PRO A 29 -0.38 6.28 4.73
CA PRO A 29 0.52 7.43 4.74
C PRO A 29 0.35 8.28 3.48
N THR A 30 0.24 7.70 2.29
CA THR A 30 0.13 8.44 1.02
C THR A 30 -1.24 9.10 0.85
N ILE A 31 -2.33 8.38 1.18
CA ILE A 31 -3.69 8.90 1.17
C ILE A 31 -3.92 9.89 2.32
N ASN A 32 -3.33 9.68 3.50
CA ASN A 32 -3.37 10.65 4.58
C ASN A 32 -2.54 11.88 4.26
N VAL A 33 -1.42 11.76 3.54
CA VAL A 33 -0.70 12.94 3.05
C VAL A 33 -1.63 13.74 2.14
N LEU A 34 -2.32 13.11 1.19
CA LEU A 34 -3.31 13.82 0.38
C LEU A 34 -4.45 14.42 1.22
N GLY A 35 -5.00 13.65 2.17
CA GLY A 35 -6.08 14.09 3.05
C GLY A 35 -5.67 15.26 3.95
N PHE A 36 -4.47 15.20 4.56
CA PHE A 36 -3.92 16.28 5.36
C PHE A 36 -3.50 17.46 4.49
N VAL A 37 -3.00 17.27 3.26
CA VAL A 37 -2.75 18.37 2.31
C VAL A 37 -4.06 19.08 1.95
N CYS A 38 -5.11 18.33 1.61
CA CYS A 38 -6.44 18.89 1.37
C CYS A 38 -7.01 19.59 2.61
N TYR A 39 -6.83 19.02 3.81
CA TYR A 39 -7.33 19.59 5.04
C TYR A 39 -6.53 20.83 5.49
N THR A 40 -5.21 20.84 5.28
CA THR A 40 -4.36 22.03 5.45
C THR A 40 -4.77 23.11 4.46
N ALA A 41 -5.01 22.79 3.20
CA ALA A 41 -5.50 23.74 2.19
C ALA A 41 -6.88 24.29 2.55
N TYR A 42 -7.80 23.44 3.01
CA TYR A 42 -9.12 23.84 3.50
C TYR A 42 -9.02 24.79 4.70
N THR A 43 -8.31 24.40 5.75
CA THR A 43 -8.19 25.19 6.98
C THR A 43 -7.46 26.52 6.75
N SER A 44 -6.41 26.52 5.91
CA SER A 44 -5.72 27.76 5.50
C SER A 44 -6.60 28.67 4.65
N ALA A 45 -7.41 28.14 3.73
CA ALA A 45 -8.35 28.93 2.95
C ALA A 45 -9.40 29.62 3.86
N PHE A 46 -9.91 28.93 4.88
CA PHE A 46 -10.86 29.49 5.83
C PHE A 46 -10.23 30.51 6.81
N LEU A 47 -8.97 30.33 7.20
CA LEU A 47 -8.27 31.26 8.11
C LEU A 47 -7.79 32.53 7.39
N TYR A 48 -7.22 32.38 6.19
CA TYR A 48 -6.44 33.45 5.55
C TYR A 48 -7.10 34.08 4.32
N SER A 49 -8.06 33.41 3.65
CA SER A 49 -8.67 33.97 2.44
C SER A 49 -9.92 34.81 2.74
N PRO A 50 -9.90 36.14 2.50
CA PRO A 50 -11.07 36.99 2.72
C PRO A 50 -12.21 36.65 1.74
N VAL A 51 -11.89 36.12 0.56
CA VAL A 51 -12.90 35.71 -0.45
C VAL A 51 -13.69 34.51 0.04
N ILE A 52 -13.01 33.49 0.57
CA ILE A 52 -13.65 32.26 1.06
C ILE A 52 -14.51 32.55 2.28
N ARG A 53 -14.04 33.41 3.20
CA ARG A 53 -14.82 33.84 4.38
C ARG A 53 -16.10 34.58 3.98
N ARG A 54 -16.04 35.48 2.99
CA ARG A 54 -17.24 36.17 2.46
C ARG A 54 -18.21 35.20 1.78
N GLN A 55 -17.69 34.25 1.00
CA GLN A 55 -18.52 33.22 0.36
C GLN A 55 -19.19 32.29 1.37
N TYR A 56 -18.51 31.98 2.48
CA TYR A 56 -19.07 31.18 3.57
C TYR A 56 -20.20 31.93 4.30
N ALA A 57 -19.97 33.20 4.67
CA ALA A 57 -20.97 34.04 5.34
C ALA A 57 -22.23 34.25 4.47
N ALA A 58 -22.06 34.43 3.15
CA ALA A 58 -23.18 34.54 2.21
C ALA A 58 -24.04 33.27 2.12
N ARG A 59 -23.47 32.10 2.45
CA ARG A 59 -24.17 30.80 2.44
C ARG A 59 -24.72 30.39 3.81
N HIS A 60 -24.22 30.98 4.90
CA HIS A 60 -24.61 30.66 6.27
C HIS A 60 -24.91 31.96 7.06
N PRO A 61 -26.08 32.59 6.82
CA PRO A 61 -26.43 33.88 7.41
C PRO A 61 -26.59 33.85 8.94
N SER A 62 -26.80 32.67 9.53
CA SER A 62 -26.96 32.48 10.97
C SER A 62 -25.63 32.25 11.71
N ASP A 63 -24.55 31.91 11.00
CA ASP A 63 -23.23 31.63 11.55
C ASP A 63 -22.16 32.17 10.59
N GLU A 64 -21.96 33.48 10.61
CA GLU A 64 -21.09 34.18 9.64
C GLU A 64 -19.60 33.81 9.77
N GLU A 65 -19.16 33.38 10.95
CA GLU A 65 -17.79 32.94 11.18
C GLU A 65 -17.64 31.43 11.05
N SER A 66 -16.66 30.99 10.24
CA SER A 66 -16.33 29.56 10.18
C SER A 66 -15.78 29.08 11.52
N THR A 67 -16.17 27.87 11.92
CA THR A 67 -15.68 27.21 13.14
C THR A 67 -14.23 26.74 13.05
N VAL A 68 -13.59 26.82 11.88
CA VAL A 68 -12.18 26.48 11.66
C VAL A 68 -11.29 27.35 12.55
N ARG A 69 -10.44 26.71 13.35
CA ARG A 69 -9.51 27.37 14.27
C ARG A 69 -8.06 27.15 13.84
N PHE A 70 -7.16 27.94 14.41
CA PHE A 70 -5.72 27.84 14.12
C PHE A 70 -5.12 26.50 14.57
N ASN A 71 -5.66 25.88 15.64
CA ASN A 71 -5.25 24.56 16.08
C ASN A 71 -5.54 23.46 15.02
N ASP A 72 -6.65 23.57 14.28
CA ASP A 72 -7.00 22.65 13.19
C ASP A 72 -5.98 22.73 12.05
N PHE A 73 -5.58 23.96 11.68
CA PHE A 73 -4.54 24.21 10.69
C PHE A 73 -3.17 23.69 11.15
N ALA A 74 -2.77 23.99 12.39
CA ALA A 74 -1.49 23.55 12.95
C ALA A 74 -1.42 22.02 13.06
N PHE A 75 -2.51 21.37 13.47
CA PHE A 75 -2.64 19.92 13.50
C PHE A 75 -2.51 19.31 12.10
N ALA A 76 -3.26 19.82 11.13
CA ALA A 76 -3.23 19.33 9.75
C ALA A 76 -1.83 19.46 9.14
N LEU A 77 -1.19 20.63 9.28
CA LEU A 77 0.15 20.89 8.77
C LEU A 77 1.20 20.00 9.44
N HIS A 78 1.12 19.83 10.75
CA HIS A 78 2.01 18.92 11.49
C HIS A 78 1.83 17.47 11.04
N ALA A 79 0.60 17.04 10.80
CA ALA A 79 0.28 15.71 10.31
C ALA A 79 0.76 15.48 8.87
N VAL A 80 0.72 16.48 7.99
CA VAL A 80 1.42 16.43 6.68
C VAL A 80 2.91 16.18 6.91
N ILE A 81 3.57 17.01 7.71
CA ILE A 81 5.03 16.94 7.90
C ILE A 81 5.46 15.56 8.46
N LEU A 82 4.74 15.01 9.44
CA LEU A 82 5.07 13.71 10.03
C LEU A 82 4.76 12.54 9.09
N SER A 83 3.62 12.58 8.39
CA SER A 83 3.20 11.49 7.50
C SER A 83 4.05 11.43 6.23
N THR A 84 4.59 12.56 5.78
CA THR A 84 5.38 12.64 4.54
C THR A 84 6.84 12.24 4.76
N LYS A 85 7.44 12.49 5.94
CA LYS A 85 8.88 12.32 6.19
C LYS A 85 9.44 10.89 6.01
N PRO A 86 8.86 9.82 6.60
CA PRO A 86 9.38 8.47 6.42
C PRO A 86 9.19 7.95 4.99
N VAL A 87 8.05 8.27 4.37
CA VAL A 87 7.75 7.88 2.98
C VAL A 87 8.65 8.62 2.00
N LEU A 88 8.86 9.92 2.20
CA LEU A 88 9.83 10.71 1.43
C LEU A 88 11.26 10.24 1.65
N GLY A 89 11.63 9.91 2.89
CA GLY A 89 12.95 9.35 3.20
C GLY A 89 13.19 8.05 2.44
N LEU A 90 12.20 7.16 2.40
CA LEU A 90 12.28 5.92 1.64
C LEU A 90 12.32 6.19 0.12
N PHE A 91 11.50 7.12 -0.38
CA PHE A 91 11.45 7.49 -1.79
C PHE A 91 12.76 8.11 -2.28
N TRP A 92 13.22 9.18 -1.62
CA TRP A 92 14.47 9.85 -1.95
C TRP A 92 15.69 8.99 -1.66
N GLY A 93 15.67 8.20 -0.58
CA GLY A 93 16.74 7.23 -0.28
C GLY A 93 16.86 6.16 -1.36
N SER A 94 15.74 5.68 -1.91
CA SER A 94 15.74 4.72 -3.02
C SER A 94 16.32 5.34 -4.31
N ILE A 95 15.90 6.56 -4.65
CA ILE A 95 16.44 7.30 -5.80
C ILE A 95 17.94 7.54 -5.63
N ALA A 96 18.36 8.00 -4.45
CA ALA A 96 19.76 8.25 -4.14
C ALA A 96 20.60 6.97 -4.24
N ALA A 97 20.13 5.85 -3.66
CA ALA A 97 20.83 4.57 -3.73
C ALA A 97 21.02 4.10 -5.18
N ILE A 98 19.98 4.15 -6.01
CA ILE A 98 20.06 3.80 -7.44
C ILE A 98 21.02 4.76 -8.15
N GLY A 99 20.88 6.07 -7.91
CA GLY A 99 21.75 7.10 -8.48
C GLY A 99 23.22 6.91 -8.11
N THR A 100 23.52 6.52 -6.87
CA THR A 100 24.88 6.18 -6.43
C THR A 100 25.44 5.00 -7.19
N VAL A 101 24.67 3.91 -7.37
CA VAL A 101 25.13 2.75 -8.14
C VAL A 101 25.35 3.12 -9.61
N VAL A 102 24.45 3.92 -10.22
CA VAL A 102 24.63 4.44 -11.58
C VAL A 102 25.93 5.27 -11.69
N CYS A 103 26.18 6.17 -10.73
CA CYS A 103 27.42 6.95 -10.70
C CYS A 103 28.66 6.06 -10.57
N ILE A 104 28.59 4.98 -9.77
CA ILE A 104 29.69 4.02 -9.63
C ILE A 104 29.95 3.30 -10.95
N VAL A 105 28.91 2.78 -11.62
CA VAL A 105 29.04 2.11 -12.92
C VAL A 105 29.67 3.05 -13.95
N LEU A 106 29.20 4.29 -14.04
CA LEU A 106 29.75 5.28 -14.98
C LEU A 106 31.19 5.70 -14.65
N ALA A 107 31.58 5.74 -13.37
CA ALA A 107 32.90 6.22 -12.95
C ALA A 107 33.97 5.12 -12.86
N LYS A 108 33.56 3.87 -12.64
CA LYS A 108 34.47 2.75 -12.33
C LYS A 108 34.49 1.66 -13.40
N SER A 109 33.51 1.61 -14.32
CA SER A 109 33.55 0.62 -15.40
C SER A 109 34.56 1.03 -16.47
N PRO A 110 35.52 0.16 -16.83
CA PRO A 110 36.51 0.44 -17.87
C PRO A 110 35.90 0.74 -19.25
N ASP A 111 34.70 0.23 -19.50
CA ASP A 111 34.01 0.26 -20.79
C ASP A 111 32.62 0.93 -20.73
N GLY A 112 32.31 1.65 -19.65
CA GLY A 112 31.01 2.30 -19.47
C GLY A 112 29.86 1.38 -19.02
N GLY A 113 30.17 0.18 -18.53
CA GLY A 113 29.25 -0.69 -17.78
C GLY A 113 28.85 -1.97 -18.51
N TYR A 114 29.55 -2.35 -19.57
CA TYR A 114 29.24 -3.52 -20.40
C TYR A 114 30.03 -4.77 -19.99
N ASP A 115 31.15 -4.62 -19.27
CA ASP A 115 31.97 -5.72 -18.79
C ASP A 115 31.32 -6.35 -17.56
N PRO A 116 30.79 -7.59 -17.69
CA PRO A 116 30.07 -8.25 -16.60
C PRO A 116 30.96 -8.63 -15.41
N SER A 117 32.29 -8.58 -15.56
CA SER A 117 33.24 -8.91 -14.48
C SER A 117 33.52 -7.72 -13.55
N THR A 118 33.06 -6.52 -13.90
CA THR A 118 33.23 -5.29 -13.13
C THR A 118 31.88 -4.63 -12.83
N TRP A 119 31.88 -3.36 -12.39
CA TRP A 119 30.63 -2.62 -12.14
C TRP A 119 29.87 -2.43 -13.44
N ALA A 120 28.76 -3.13 -13.59
CA ALA A 120 28.00 -3.19 -14.82
C ALA A 120 26.55 -2.78 -14.62
N TRP A 121 25.83 -2.61 -15.74
CA TRP A 121 24.40 -2.27 -15.69
C TRP A 121 23.57 -3.30 -14.93
N ILE A 122 24.02 -4.56 -14.85
CA ILE A 122 23.36 -5.60 -14.06
C ILE A 122 23.29 -5.24 -12.56
N ASP A 123 24.28 -4.52 -12.02
CA ASP A 123 24.29 -4.07 -10.63
C ASP A 123 23.21 -3.02 -10.36
N VAL A 124 22.94 -2.15 -11.34
CA VAL A 124 21.82 -1.18 -11.27
C VAL A 124 20.48 -1.92 -11.24
N ILE A 125 20.34 -2.98 -12.05
CA ILE A 125 19.12 -3.81 -12.07
C ILE A 125 18.96 -4.59 -10.76
N TYR A 126 20.05 -5.08 -10.17
CA TYR A 126 20.02 -5.68 -8.84
C TYR A 126 19.64 -4.64 -7.77
N ALA A 127 20.19 -3.43 -7.82
CA ALA A 127 19.84 -2.34 -6.89
C ALA A 127 18.34 -2.01 -6.94
N LEU A 128 17.74 -1.92 -8.13
CA LEU A 128 16.29 -1.75 -8.31
C LEU A 128 15.49 -2.87 -7.63
N SER A 129 15.96 -4.12 -7.77
CA SER A 129 15.31 -5.29 -7.19
C SER A 129 15.42 -5.28 -5.65
N TYR A 130 16.57 -4.87 -5.10
CA TYR A 130 16.77 -4.71 -3.65
C TYR A 130 15.90 -3.58 -3.08
N VAL A 131 15.77 -2.44 -3.79
CA VAL A 131 14.84 -1.36 -3.41
C VAL A 131 13.41 -1.90 -3.32
N LYS A 132 12.97 -2.68 -4.31
CA LYS A 132 11.65 -3.32 -4.29
C LYS A 132 11.46 -4.24 -3.08
N LEU A 133 12.47 -5.03 -2.73
CA LEU A 133 12.46 -5.90 -1.55
C LEU A 133 12.34 -5.10 -0.26
N ILE A 134 13.14 -4.03 -0.09
CA ILE A 134 13.11 -3.15 1.09
C ILE A 134 11.74 -2.51 1.23
N ILE A 135 11.19 -1.93 0.16
CA ILE A 135 9.83 -1.36 0.16
C ILE A 135 8.82 -2.41 0.62
N THR A 136 8.97 -3.66 0.17
CA THR A 136 8.08 -4.78 0.53
C THR A 136 8.12 -5.11 2.02
N ILE A 137 9.31 -5.14 2.63
CA ILE A 137 9.45 -5.39 4.07
C ILE A 137 8.90 -4.20 4.87
N VAL A 138 9.25 -2.98 4.47
CA VAL A 138 8.82 -1.74 5.14
C VAL A 138 7.31 -1.57 5.09
N LYS A 139 6.61 -2.07 4.06
CA LYS A 139 5.15 -2.12 4.06
C LYS A 139 4.61 -3.21 4.99
N TYR A 140 5.12 -4.44 4.87
CA TYR A 140 4.47 -5.60 5.49
C TYR A 140 4.65 -5.65 7.01
N VAL A 141 5.79 -5.21 7.54
CA VAL A 141 6.06 -5.23 8.99
C VAL A 141 5.10 -4.32 9.78
N PRO A 142 4.93 -3.02 9.45
CA PRO A 142 3.97 -2.17 10.13
C PRO A 142 2.53 -2.67 10.01
N GLN A 143 2.14 -3.24 8.87
CA GLN A 143 0.81 -3.79 8.71
C GLN A 143 0.57 -5.00 9.61
N ALA A 144 1.51 -5.94 9.67
CA ALA A 144 1.41 -7.10 10.55
C ALA A 144 1.32 -6.67 12.02
N TRP A 145 2.08 -5.63 12.39
CA TRP A 145 2.04 -5.02 13.72
C TRP A 145 0.70 -4.35 14.03
N VAL A 146 0.18 -3.55 13.10
CA VAL A 146 -1.11 -2.85 13.28
C VAL A 146 -2.25 -3.85 13.41
N ASN A 147 -2.27 -4.90 12.59
CA ASN A 147 -3.22 -6.00 12.72
C ASN A 147 -3.12 -6.66 14.11
N TYR A 148 -1.88 -6.90 14.57
CA TYR A 148 -1.64 -7.45 15.90
C TYR A 148 -2.12 -6.55 17.04
N LYS A 149 -1.89 -5.23 16.94
CA LYS A 149 -2.30 -4.26 17.95
C LYS A 149 -3.81 -4.04 17.98
N ARG A 150 -4.45 -4.01 16.80
CA ARG A 150 -5.91 -3.83 16.67
C ARG A 150 -6.69 -5.12 16.95
N LYS A 151 -6.02 -6.27 16.96
CA LYS A 151 -6.64 -7.61 17.03
C LYS A 151 -7.73 -7.80 15.98
N SER A 152 -7.52 -7.18 14.82
CA SER A 152 -8.46 -7.14 13.71
C SER A 152 -7.70 -6.89 12.42
N THR A 153 -8.14 -7.56 11.35
CA THR A 153 -7.68 -7.33 9.97
C THR A 153 -8.72 -6.56 9.15
N GLU A 154 -9.65 -5.87 9.81
CA GLU A 154 -10.71 -5.14 9.14
C GLU A 154 -10.19 -4.04 8.22
N GLY A 155 -10.78 -4.01 7.01
CA GLY A 155 -10.63 -2.93 6.05
C GLY A 155 -9.50 -3.09 5.03
N TRP A 156 -9.01 -4.33 4.89
CA TRP A 156 -8.22 -4.77 3.75
C TRP A 156 -8.84 -6.02 3.09
N SER A 157 -8.65 -6.15 1.78
CA SER A 157 -9.12 -7.26 0.97
C SER A 157 -8.14 -8.42 1.10
N ILE A 158 -8.52 -9.42 1.90
CA ILE A 158 -7.76 -10.67 2.00
C ILE A 158 -7.59 -11.34 0.64
N SER A 159 -8.53 -11.15 -0.30
CA SER A 159 -8.43 -11.66 -1.66
C SER A 159 -7.18 -11.16 -2.39
N GLN A 160 -6.77 -9.90 -2.17
CA GLN A 160 -5.51 -9.37 -2.72
C GLN A 160 -4.32 -10.21 -2.23
N ILE A 161 -4.29 -10.57 -0.95
CA ILE A 161 -3.22 -11.41 -0.38
C ILE A 161 -3.27 -12.83 -0.88
N LEU A 162 -4.45 -13.41 -1.04
CA LEU A 162 -4.56 -14.76 -1.61
C LEU A 162 -4.03 -14.79 -3.05
N PHE A 163 -4.29 -13.74 -3.84
CA PHE A 163 -3.73 -13.61 -5.19
C PHE A 163 -2.23 -13.32 -5.19
N ASP A 164 -1.72 -12.54 -4.24
CA ASP A 164 -0.27 -12.27 -4.11
C ASP A 164 0.50 -13.54 -3.71
N LEU A 165 -0.04 -14.31 -2.75
CA LEU A 165 0.48 -15.61 -2.34
C LEU A 165 0.51 -16.58 -3.52
N THR A 166 -0.60 -16.68 -4.25
CA THR A 166 -0.69 -17.55 -5.44
C THR A 166 0.34 -17.13 -6.49
N GLY A 167 0.50 -15.84 -6.74
CA GLY A 167 1.53 -15.32 -7.65
C GLY A 167 2.95 -15.61 -7.17
N GLY A 168 3.22 -15.49 -5.87
CA GLY A 168 4.50 -15.81 -5.24
C GLY A 168 4.88 -17.28 -5.37
N VAL A 169 3.93 -18.19 -5.09
CA VAL A 169 4.12 -19.65 -5.23
C VAL A 169 4.35 -20.03 -6.70
N LEU A 170 3.52 -19.53 -7.62
CA LEU A 170 3.69 -19.79 -9.06
C LEU A 170 5.04 -19.26 -9.58
N SER A 171 5.52 -18.12 -9.06
CA SER A 171 6.83 -17.56 -9.40
C SER A 171 7.99 -18.44 -8.93
N LEU A 172 7.90 -19.03 -7.73
CA LEU A 172 8.89 -20.00 -7.25
C LEU A 172 8.85 -21.30 -8.04
N LEU A 173 7.65 -21.82 -8.34
CA LEU A 173 7.49 -23.00 -9.16
C LEU A 173 8.09 -22.80 -10.56
N GLN A 174 7.88 -21.62 -11.17
CA GLN A 174 8.52 -21.28 -12.43
C GLN A 174 10.06 -21.29 -12.30
N LEU A 175 10.62 -20.69 -11.25
CA LEU A 175 12.07 -20.68 -11.03
C LEU A 175 12.66 -22.08 -10.86
N VAL A 176 11.96 -22.97 -10.15
CA VAL A 176 12.37 -24.37 -9.97
C VAL A 176 12.31 -25.14 -11.29
N LEU A 177 11.24 -24.97 -12.08
CA LEU A 177 11.11 -25.61 -13.38
C LEU A 177 12.18 -25.12 -14.36
N ASP A 178 12.40 -23.81 -14.46
CA ASP A 178 13.41 -23.21 -15.34
C ASP A 178 14.83 -23.72 -15.01
N SER A 179 15.16 -23.83 -13.72
CA SER A 179 16.45 -24.34 -13.25
C SER A 179 16.59 -25.85 -13.48
N SER A 180 15.49 -26.60 -13.34
CA SER A 180 15.45 -28.04 -13.64
C SER A 180 15.64 -28.31 -15.14
N PHE A 181 15.07 -27.50 -16.03
CA PHE A 181 15.24 -27.66 -17.47
C PHE A 181 16.64 -27.24 -17.94
N GLN A 182 17.25 -26.24 -17.30
CA GLN A 182 18.62 -25.81 -17.61
C GLN A 182 19.69 -26.74 -17.02
N SER A 183 19.29 -27.75 -16.22
CA SER A 183 20.19 -28.65 -15.46
C SER A 183 21.22 -27.91 -14.60
N ASP A 184 20.97 -26.62 -14.34
CA ASP A 184 21.81 -25.73 -13.57
C ASP A 184 20.98 -25.13 -12.43
N TRP A 185 21.21 -25.67 -11.24
CA TRP A 185 20.58 -25.21 -10.01
C TRP A 185 21.18 -23.90 -9.49
N SER A 186 22.33 -23.48 -10.04
CA SER A 186 22.94 -22.20 -9.70
C SER A 186 22.02 -21.03 -10.06
N GLY A 187 21.11 -21.19 -11.04
CA GLY A 187 20.10 -20.20 -11.42
C GLY A 187 19.12 -19.83 -10.30
N ILE A 188 18.87 -20.73 -9.33
CA ILE A 188 18.04 -20.44 -8.16
C ILE A 188 18.77 -19.46 -7.22
N THR A 189 20.06 -19.66 -7.02
CA THR A 189 20.92 -18.77 -6.22
C THR A 189 21.45 -17.55 -7.00
N GLY A 190 21.45 -17.62 -8.33
CA GLY A 190 21.93 -16.59 -9.25
C GLY A 190 20.95 -15.44 -9.45
N ASN A 191 19.70 -15.61 -9.01
CA ASN A 191 18.76 -14.50 -8.81
C ASN A 191 18.31 -14.43 -7.34
N PRO A 192 19.22 -14.06 -6.42
CA PRO A 192 18.96 -14.09 -4.99
C PRO A 192 17.81 -13.15 -4.62
N VAL A 193 17.61 -12.06 -5.38
CA VAL A 193 16.54 -11.10 -5.10
C VAL A 193 15.17 -11.64 -5.46
N LYS A 194 15.01 -12.30 -6.62
CA LYS A 194 13.72 -12.93 -6.98
C LYS A 194 13.36 -14.03 -5.98
N PHE A 195 14.34 -14.85 -5.61
CA PHE A 195 14.16 -15.88 -4.60
C PHE A 195 13.77 -15.29 -3.24
N LEU A 196 14.53 -14.32 -2.72
CA LEU A 196 14.24 -13.66 -1.43
C LEU A 196 12.90 -12.93 -1.46
N LEU A 197 12.58 -12.21 -2.54
CA LEU A 197 11.32 -11.48 -2.68
C LEU A 197 10.12 -12.42 -2.63
N SER A 198 10.15 -13.51 -3.38
CA SER A 198 9.07 -14.52 -3.34
C SER A 198 8.92 -15.13 -1.94
N ASN A 199 10.01 -15.49 -1.27
CA ASN A 199 9.97 -16.08 0.08
C ASN A 199 9.43 -15.10 1.13
N VAL A 200 9.92 -13.85 1.13
CA VAL A 200 9.47 -12.80 2.06
C VAL A 200 7.99 -12.51 1.84
N THR A 201 7.54 -12.39 0.60
CA THR A 201 6.12 -12.16 0.29
C THR A 201 5.25 -13.31 0.77
N ILE A 202 5.59 -14.56 0.45
CA ILE A 202 4.85 -15.74 0.91
C ILE A 202 4.76 -15.78 2.44
N LEU A 203 5.87 -15.51 3.14
CA LEU A 203 5.90 -15.51 4.61
C LEU A 203 4.94 -14.48 5.19
N PHE A 204 4.97 -13.24 4.70
CA PHE A 204 4.07 -12.20 5.19
C PHE A 204 2.61 -12.46 4.81
N ASP A 205 2.36 -13.00 3.62
CA ASP A 205 1.02 -13.38 3.17
C ASP A 205 0.42 -14.47 4.08
N LEU A 206 1.21 -15.47 4.46
CA LEU A 206 0.81 -16.48 5.43
C LEU A 206 0.52 -15.86 6.80
N VAL A 207 1.35 -14.93 7.28
CA VAL A 207 1.08 -14.18 8.51
C VAL A 207 -0.26 -13.44 8.42
N PHE A 208 -0.54 -12.78 7.30
CA PHE A 208 -1.81 -12.07 7.11
C PHE A 208 -3.02 -13.01 7.04
N ILE A 209 -2.89 -14.16 6.40
CA ILE A 209 -3.93 -15.20 6.34
C ILE A 209 -4.20 -15.77 7.74
N VAL A 210 -3.16 -16.08 8.51
CA VAL A 210 -3.28 -16.55 9.90
C VAL A 210 -3.94 -15.47 10.77
N GLN A 211 -3.52 -14.22 10.63
CA GLN A 211 -4.15 -13.10 11.35
C GLN A 211 -5.63 -12.95 10.97
N HIS A 212 -5.99 -13.12 9.70
CA HIS A 212 -7.36 -12.91 9.21
C HIS A 212 -8.31 -14.05 9.54
N TYR A 213 -7.93 -15.29 9.26
CA TYR A 213 -8.83 -16.45 9.36
C TYR A 213 -8.73 -17.22 10.67
N ILE A 214 -7.60 -17.14 11.38
CA ILE A 214 -7.37 -17.91 12.60
C ILE A 214 -7.46 -17.00 13.83
N LEU A 215 -6.60 -15.98 13.91
CA LEU A 215 -6.45 -15.20 15.15
C LEU A 215 -7.58 -14.19 15.38
N TYR A 216 -8.06 -13.52 14.33
CA TYR A 216 -9.02 -12.41 14.45
C TYR A 216 -10.36 -12.70 13.78
N ARG A 217 -10.72 -13.99 13.68
CA ARG A 217 -11.99 -14.45 13.11
C ARG A 217 -13.20 -13.95 13.91
N ASP A 218 -13.14 -14.03 15.24
CA ASP A 218 -14.26 -13.67 16.12
C ASP A 218 -14.58 -12.16 16.08
N SER A 219 -13.58 -11.32 15.80
CA SER A 219 -13.78 -9.89 15.55
C SER A 219 -14.65 -9.65 14.31
N MET A 220 -14.64 -10.55 13.34
CA MET A 220 -15.49 -10.47 12.14
C MET A 220 -16.89 -11.01 12.42
N GLU A 221 -17.00 -12.15 13.10
CA GLU A 221 -18.28 -12.80 13.42
C GLU A 221 -19.14 -11.94 14.37
N GLY A 222 -18.54 -11.33 15.39
CA GLY A 222 -19.24 -10.43 16.32
C GLY A 222 -19.88 -9.21 15.65
N LYS A 223 -19.42 -8.84 14.45
CA LYS A 223 -19.92 -7.69 13.69
C LYS A 223 -20.96 -8.07 12.64
N ILE A 224 -20.80 -9.23 11.98
CA ILE A 224 -21.88 -9.83 11.16
C ILE A 224 -23.14 -9.98 12.02
N ASN A 225 -22.97 -10.38 13.29
CA ASN A 225 -24.09 -10.51 14.23
C ASN A 225 -24.65 -9.15 14.74
N ARG A 226 -23.87 -8.06 14.74
CA ARG A 226 -24.35 -6.70 15.13
C ARG A 226 -24.97 -5.91 13.99
N HIS A 227 -24.59 -6.19 12.75
CA HIS A 227 -25.12 -5.56 11.54
C HIS A 227 -25.44 -6.64 10.49
N PRO A 228 -26.51 -7.43 10.71
CA PRO A 228 -26.91 -8.51 9.81
C PRO A 228 -27.23 -8.02 8.38
N ASP A 229 -27.55 -6.73 8.22
CA ASP A 229 -27.90 -6.09 6.94
C ASP A 229 -26.71 -5.87 5.99
N LEU A 230 -25.48 -6.19 6.41
CA LEU A 230 -24.31 -6.16 5.54
C LEU A 230 -24.20 -7.43 4.65
N VAL A 231 -25.14 -8.36 4.78
CA VAL A 231 -25.31 -9.53 3.91
C VAL A 231 -26.69 -9.47 3.23
N THR A 232 -26.94 -8.45 2.40
CA THR A 232 -28.18 -8.40 1.60
C THR A 232 -27.91 -7.92 0.17
N PRO A 233 -28.39 -8.64 -0.87
CA PRO A 233 -28.24 -8.21 -2.26
C PRO A 233 -29.02 -6.91 -2.51
N LEU A 234 -28.42 -6.02 -3.30
CA LEU A 234 -28.79 -4.59 -3.41
C LEU A 234 -30.08 -4.28 -4.20
N LEU A 235 -30.92 -5.26 -4.49
CA LEU A 235 -32.21 -5.08 -5.16
C LEU A 235 -33.21 -6.10 -4.62
N SER A 236 -34.09 -5.68 -3.71
CA SER A 236 -35.41 -6.29 -3.63
C SER A 236 -36.17 -5.88 -4.90
N ASP A 237 -36.53 -6.85 -5.74
CA ASP A 237 -37.39 -6.62 -6.91
C ASP A 237 -38.67 -5.88 -6.49
N PRO A 238 -39.02 -4.72 -7.08
CA PRO A 238 -40.24 -4.00 -6.75
C PRO A 238 -41.54 -4.75 -7.13
N ARG A 239 -41.48 -5.94 -7.73
CA ARG A 239 -42.64 -6.65 -8.30
C ARG A 239 -43.17 -7.81 -7.47
N GLY A 240 -43.26 -7.63 -6.15
CA GLY A 240 -43.81 -8.64 -5.24
C GLY A 240 -45.07 -8.24 -4.45
N ALA A 241 -45.57 -7.00 -4.57
CA ALA A 241 -46.71 -6.52 -3.80
C ALA A 241 -47.92 -6.23 -4.70
N SER A 242 -48.46 -7.26 -5.35
CA SER A 242 -49.85 -7.26 -5.81
C SER A 242 -50.31 -8.69 -6.10
N ALA A 243 -50.80 -9.38 -5.08
CA ALA A 243 -51.93 -10.31 -5.11
C ALA A 243 -52.34 -10.63 -3.67
#